data_AF-A0A8J1VY54-F1
#
_entry.id   AF-A0A8J1VY54-F1
#
_cell.length_a   1.000
_cell.length_b   1.000
_cell.length_c   1.000
_cell.angle_alpha   90.00
_cell.angle_beta   90.00
_cell.angle_gamma   90.00
#
_symmetry.space_group_name_H-M   'P 1'
#
loop_
_entity.id
_entity.type
_entity.pdbx_description
1 polymer ?
#
loop_
_entity_poly.entity_id
_entity_poly.type
_entity_poly.pdbx_seq_one_letter_code
_entity_poly.pdbx_strand_id
1 'polypeptide(L)'
;MSVASKHITLSYTIIPPADLNAADVKLGSILVPASAELTFPIPAINSAPRSPTSAYYESASSALREAQSSLNDHLTPWKVAIGDREKSKEDLGKVGYGKGRAARMSAGVDGPKSDATLDVDLRGNIIDEDTDDDEPDQDV
;
A
#
# COMPACT_ATOMS: atom_id res chain seq x y z
N MET A 1 15.84 14.11 -47.00
CA MET A 1 16.60 14.43 -45.76
C MET A 1 16.26 13.36 -44.75
N SER A 2 17.24 12.63 -44.21
CA SER A 2 17.02 11.58 -43.21
C SER A 2 16.70 12.21 -41.86
N VAL A 3 15.52 11.93 -41.30
CA VAL A 3 15.14 12.40 -39.96
C VAL A 3 15.76 11.44 -38.96
N ALA A 4 16.74 11.91 -38.18
CA ALA A 4 17.34 11.10 -37.12
C ALA A 4 16.25 10.61 -36.16
N SER A 5 16.19 9.30 -35.92
CA SER A 5 15.23 8.70 -35.00
C SER A 5 15.58 9.14 -33.57
N LYS A 6 14.66 9.86 -32.93
CA LYS A 6 14.82 10.32 -31.54
C LYS A 6 14.26 9.28 -30.59
N HIS A 7 14.83 9.19 -29.40
CA HIS A 7 14.39 8.25 -28.37
C HIS A 7 14.53 8.87 -26.97
N ILE A 8 13.76 8.33 -26.03
CA ILE A 8 13.87 8.60 -24.60
C ILE A 8 14.51 7.36 -23.98
N THR A 9 15.59 7.55 -23.24
CA THR A 9 16.23 6.47 -22.47
C THR A 9 15.99 6.70 -20.99
N LEU A 10 15.50 5.67 -20.31
CA LEU A 10 15.32 5.64 -18.86
C LEU A 10 16.17 4.52 -18.29
N SER A 11 17.01 4.84 -17.32
CA SER A 11 17.74 3.84 -16.53
C SER A 11 17.31 3.92 -15.08
N TYR A 12 17.22 2.76 -14.44
CA TYR A 12 16.94 2.66 -13.02
C TYR A 12 17.80 1.59 -12.36
N THR A 13 18.05 1.79 -11.07
CA THR A 13 18.70 0.82 -10.18
C THR A 13 17.96 0.84 -8.85
N ILE A 14 17.49 -0.32 -8.43
CA ILE A 14 16.80 -0.54 -7.16
C ILE A 14 17.79 -1.20 -6.21
N ILE A 15 17.87 -0.68 -4.99
CA ILE A 15 18.66 -1.26 -3.91
C ILE A 15 17.66 -1.93 -2.96
N PRO A 16 17.39 -3.24 -3.12
CA PRO A 16 16.46 -3.91 -2.24
C PRO A 16 17.05 -4.13 -0.84
N PRO A 17 16.20 -4.31 0.18
CA PRO A 17 16.64 -4.75 1.50
C PRO A 17 17.41 -6.07 1.41
N ALA A 18 18.46 -6.22 2.24
CA ALA A 18 19.38 -7.38 2.18
C ALA A 18 18.67 -8.74 2.28
N ASP A 19 17.51 -8.78 2.95
CA ASP A 19 16.78 -10.01 3.19
C ASP A 19 15.86 -10.40 2.01
N LEU A 20 15.64 -9.51 1.04
CA LEU A 20 14.77 -9.73 -0.13
C LEU A 20 15.58 -10.16 -1.35
N ASN A 21 15.30 -11.36 -1.86
CA ASN A 21 15.98 -11.88 -3.05
C ASN A 21 15.32 -11.32 -4.32
N ALA A 22 16.13 -10.67 -5.17
CA ALA A 22 15.68 -10.12 -6.44
C ALA A 22 15.04 -11.16 -7.38
N ALA A 23 15.40 -12.43 -7.24
CA ALA A 23 14.84 -13.53 -8.03
C ALA A 23 13.36 -13.84 -7.71
N ASP A 24 12.84 -13.32 -6.60
CA ASP A 24 11.46 -13.56 -6.18
C ASP A 24 10.49 -12.48 -6.70
N VAL A 25 11.01 -11.35 -7.19
CA VAL A 25 10.19 -10.25 -7.70
C VAL A 25 9.78 -10.51 -9.15
N LYS A 26 8.48 -10.75 -9.35
CA LYS A 26 7.91 -11.13 -10.64
C LYS A 26 6.69 -10.29 -11.00
N LEU A 27 6.57 -9.99 -12.29
CA LEU A 27 5.35 -9.49 -12.92
C LEU A 27 4.73 -10.65 -13.71
N GLY A 28 3.71 -11.30 -13.14
CA GLY A 28 3.16 -12.54 -13.68
C GLY A 28 4.21 -13.67 -13.69
N SER A 29 4.67 -14.08 -14.88
CA SER A 29 5.73 -15.08 -15.05
C SER A 29 7.10 -14.48 -15.38
N ILE A 30 7.21 -13.15 -15.49
CA ILE A 30 8.43 -12.46 -15.90
C ILE A 30 9.18 -11.97 -14.67
N LEU A 31 10.48 -12.24 -14.60
CA LEU A 31 11.38 -11.70 -13.58
C LEU A 31 11.61 -10.21 -13.86
N VAL A 32 11.42 -9.38 -12.84
CA VAL A 32 11.67 -7.94 -12.96
C VAL A 32 13.06 -7.63 -12.44
N PRO A 33 13.99 -7.17 -13.29
CA PRO A 33 15.36 -6.93 -12.86
C PRO A 33 15.43 -5.71 -11.92
N ALA A 34 16.38 -5.77 -10.98
CA ALA A 34 16.66 -4.67 -10.05
C ALA A 34 17.30 -3.47 -10.75
N SER A 35 17.92 -3.67 -11.91
CA SER A 35 18.41 -2.61 -12.78
C SER A 35 18.01 -2.89 -14.23
N ALA A 36 17.58 -1.85 -14.94
CA ALA A 36 17.33 -1.94 -16.36
C ALA A 36 17.52 -0.60 -17.04
N GLU A 37 17.68 -0.68 -18.36
CA GLU A 37 17.67 0.45 -19.28
C GLU A 37 16.54 0.22 -20.27
N LEU A 38 15.64 1.21 -20.38
CA LEU A 38 14.45 1.18 -21.22
C LEU A 38 14.55 2.29 -22.26
N THR A 39 14.29 1.95 -23.51
CA THR A 39 14.40 2.87 -24.64
C THR A 39 13.06 2.99 -25.35
N PHE A 40 12.54 4.22 -25.43
CA PHE A 40 11.25 4.53 -26.02
C PHE A 40 11.43 5.37 -27.28
N PRO A 41 11.07 4.88 -28.47
CA PRO A 41 11.23 5.64 -29.70
C PRO A 41 10.22 6.80 -29.75
N ILE A 42 10.67 7.98 -30.17
CA ILE A 42 9.78 9.09 -30.51
C ILE A 42 9.50 8.99 -32.01
N PRO A 43 8.24 8.70 -32.43
CA PRO A 43 7.94 8.49 -33.84
C PRO A 43 8.21 9.76 -34.66
N ALA A 44 8.87 9.56 -35.80
CA ALA A 44 9.12 10.63 -36.76
C ALA A 44 7.83 11.03 -37.46
N ILE A 45 7.61 12.34 -37.58
CA ILE A 45 6.36 12.88 -38.11
C ILE A 45 6.61 13.27 -39.56
N ASN A 46 6.17 12.42 -40.48
CA ASN A 46 6.49 12.54 -41.90
C ASN A 46 5.59 13.53 -42.64
N SER A 47 4.47 13.96 -42.05
CA SER A 47 3.62 15.03 -42.58
C SER A 47 2.60 15.43 -41.51
N ALA A 48 2.75 16.63 -40.94
CA ALA A 48 1.76 17.17 -40.01
C ALA A 48 1.03 18.35 -40.69
N PRO A 49 -0.31 18.44 -40.61
CA PRO A 49 -1.04 19.64 -41.00
C PRO A 49 -0.81 20.82 -40.03
N ARG A 50 -0.17 20.54 -38.87
CA ARG A 50 0.20 21.50 -37.83
C ARG A 50 1.67 21.88 -37.93
N SER A 51 2.10 22.88 -37.14
CA SER A 51 3.51 23.26 -37.07
C SER A 51 4.38 22.04 -36.68
N PRO A 52 5.57 21.87 -37.30
CA PRO A 52 6.46 20.74 -37.02
C PRO A 52 6.80 20.61 -35.52
N THR A 53 6.92 21.76 -34.85
CA THR A 53 7.17 21.86 -33.41
C THR A 53 6.01 21.30 -32.58
N SER A 54 4.77 21.69 -32.88
CA SER A 54 3.60 21.19 -32.15
C SER A 54 3.47 19.68 -32.31
N ALA A 55 3.67 19.18 -33.51
CA ALA A 55 3.56 17.75 -33.79
C ALA A 55 4.64 16.97 -33.02
N TYR A 56 5.88 17.50 -32.97
CA TYR A 56 6.97 16.88 -32.22
C TYR A 56 6.66 16.76 -30.72
N TYR A 57 6.15 17.83 -30.09
CA TYR A 57 5.80 17.77 -28.67
C TYR A 57 4.62 16.83 -28.40
N GLU A 58 3.67 16.73 -29.33
CA GLU A 58 2.58 15.76 -29.24
C GLU A 58 3.11 14.32 -29.26
N SER A 59 3.98 13.97 -30.22
CA SER A 59 4.56 12.61 -30.28
C SER A 59 5.50 12.32 -29.10
N ALA A 60 6.32 13.29 -28.70
CA ALA A 60 7.20 13.16 -27.54
C ALA A 60 6.40 13.00 -26.23
N SER A 61 5.28 13.71 -26.08
CA SER A 61 4.43 13.58 -24.90
C SER A 61 3.78 12.20 -24.82
N SER A 62 3.40 11.61 -25.95
CA SER A 62 2.89 10.23 -26.01
C SER A 62 3.97 9.23 -25.60
N ALA A 63 5.17 9.33 -26.18
CA ALA A 63 6.29 8.47 -25.83
C ALA A 63 6.68 8.60 -24.35
N LEU A 64 6.57 9.80 -23.77
CA LEU A 64 6.85 10.03 -22.36
C LEU A 64 5.79 9.40 -21.44
N ARG A 65 4.51 9.42 -21.81
CA ARG A 65 3.46 8.72 -21.05
C ARG A 65 3.63 7.21 -21.10
N GLU A 66 4.00 6.68 -22.26
CA GLU A 66 4.32 5.26 -22.42
C GLU A 66 5.52 4.87 -21.56
N ALA A 67 6.58 5.69 -21.58
CA ALA A 67 7.76 5.49 -20.75
C ALA A 67 7.43 5.49 -19.25
N GLN A 68 6.58 6.42 -18.81
CA GLN A 68 6.08 6.47 -17.43
C GLN A 68 5.26 5.23 -17.06
N SER A 69 4.35 4.79 -17.94
CA SER A 69 3.53 3.60 -17.70
C SER A 69 4.41 2.35 -17.57
N SER A 70 5.33 2.15 -18.52
CA SER A 70 6.25 1.01 -18.51
C SER A 70 7.15 1.01 -17.28
N LEU A 71 7.66 2.17 -16.86
CA LEU A 71 8.43 2.28 -15.63
C LEU A 71 7.59 1.93 -14.39
N ASN A 72 6.34 2.40 -14.31
CA ASN A 72 5.44 2.04 -13.21
C ASN A 72 5.16 0.54 -13.18
N ASP A 73 4.98 -0.10 -14.33
CA ASP A 73 4.77 -1.56 -14.42
C ASP A 73 5.99 -2.33 -13.89
N HIS A 74 7.20 -1.81 -14.11
CA HIS A 74 8.44 -2.39 -13.59
C HIS A 74 8.62 -2.12 -12.08
N LEU A 75 8.29 -0.94 -11.59
CA LEU A 75 8.50 -0.58 -10.19
C LEU A 75 7.40 -1.12 -9.25
N THR A 76 6.20 -1.38 -9.75
CA THR A 76 5.07 -1.85 -8.94
C THR A 76 5.34 -3.21 -8.27
N PRO A 77 5.84 -4.25 -8.97
CA PRO A 77 6.21 -5.52 -8.34
C PRO A 77 7.24 -5.36 -7.23
N TRP A 78 8.24 -4.50 -7.42
CA TRP A 78 9.21 -4.18 -6.40
C TRP A 78 8.57 -3.51 -5.18
N LYS A 79 7.69 -2.53 -5.41
CA LYS A 79 6.94 -1.86 -4.34
C LYS A 79 6.10 -2.86 -3.54
N VAL A 80 5.38 -3.76 -4.22
CA VAL A 80 4.56 -4.79 -3.58
C VAL A 80 5.43 -5.77 -2.79
N ALA A 81 6.50 -6.29 -3.39
CA ALA A 81 7.40 -7.24 -2.73
C ALA A 81 8.07 -6.65 -1.47
N ILE A 82 8.46 -5.37 -1.52
CA ILE A 82 9.00 -4.66 -0.36
C ILE A 82 7.89 -4.45 0.68
N GLY A 83 6.71 -3.98 0.27
CA GLY A 83 5.58 -3.71 1.17
C GLY A 83 5.06 -4.97 1.88
N ASP A 84 4.90 -6.09 1.17
CA ASP A 84 4.50 -7.37 1.75
C ASP A 84 5.51 -7.85 2.78
N ARG A 85 6.81 -7.62 2.50
CA ARG A 85 7.88 -7.98 3.43
C ARG A 85 7.89 -7.09 4.67
N GLU A 86 7.73 -5.79 4.52
CA GLU A 86 7.63 -4.87 5.65
C GLU A 86 6.41 -5.20 6.51
N LYS A 87 5.28 -5.47 5.88
CA LYS A 87 4.07 -5.93 6.57
C LYS A 87 4.30 -7.22 7.35
N SER A 88 5.03 -8.19 6.78
CA SER A 88 5.34 -9.45 7.48
C SER A 88 6.22 -9.28 8.72
N LYS A 89 6.96 -8.16 8.84
CA LYS A 89 7.73 -7.84 10.04
C LYS A 89 6.86 -7.29 11.17
N GLU A 90 5.74 -6.64 10.82
CA GLU A 90 4.80 -6.05 11.77
C GLU A 90 3.70 -7.03 12.19
N ASP A 91 3.45 -8.08 11.42
CA ASP A 91 2.49 -9.13 11.74
C ASP A 91 3.04 -10.01 12.87
N LEU A 92 2.93 -9.50 14.11
CA LEU A 92 3.37 -10.12 15.38
C LEU A 92 2.58 -11.39 15.75
N GLY A 93 1.99 -12.06 14.76
CA GLY A 93 1.21 -13.27 14.90
C GLY A 93 -0.25 -13.01 15.27
N LYS A 94 -1.03 -14.10 15.27
CA LYS A 94 -2.46 -14.12 15.57
C LYS A 94 -2.71 -13.42 16.91
N VAL A 95 -3.13 -12.16 16.88
CA VAL A 95 -3.80 -11.49 18.01
C VAL A 95 -4.89 -12.46 18.43
N GLY A 96 -4.71 -13.08 19.59
CA GLY A 96 -5.60 -14.12 20.08
C GLY A 96 -6.99 -13.53 20.28
N TYR A 97 -7.82 -13.57 19.24
CA TYR A 97 -9.24 -13.31 19.32
C TYR A 97 -9.79 -14.23 20.40
N GLY A 98 -10.20 -13.65 21.53
CA GLY A 98 -10.75 -14.37 22.68
C GLY A 98 -9.87 -14.48 23.93
N LYS A 99 -8.65 -13.93 23.97
CA LYS A 99 -7.83 -13.86 25.22
C LYS A 99 -7.81 -12.49 25.91
N GLY A 100 -8.52 -11.51 25.37
CA GLY A 100 -8.71 -10.21 26.03
C GLY A 100 -9.72 -10.30 27.17
N ARG A 101 -9.59 -9.41 28.16
CA ARG A 101 -10.53 -9.25 29.30
C ARG A 101 -12.02 -9.27 28.90
N ALA A 102 -12.36 -8.82 27.70
CA ALA A 102 -13.71 -8.85 27.15
C ALA A 102 -14.33 -10.27 27.07
N ALA A 103 -13.56 -11.28 26.66
CA ALA A 103 -14.05 -12.66 26.59
C ALA A 103 -14.28 -13.29 27.98
N ARG A 104 -13.62 -12.78 29.03
CA ARG A 104 -13.89 -13.20 30.42
C ARG A 104 -15.21 -12.64 30.95
N MET A 105 -15.70 -11.52 30.43
CA MET A 105 -16.99 -10.95 30.85
C MET A 105 -18.18 -11.63 30.18
N SER A 106 -18.00 -12.25 29.01
CA SER A 106 -19.06 -12.99 28.30
C SER A 106 -19.26 -14.43 28.81
N ALA A 107 -18.27 -15.01 29.49
CA ALA A 107 -18.35 -16.36 30.05
C ALA A 107 -19.02 -16.42 31.44
N GLY A 108 -19.47 -15.29 31.99
CA GLY A 108 -20.07 -15.20 33.33
C GLY A 108 -21.59 -15.09 33.37
N VAL A 109 -22.29 -15.13 32.23
CA VAL A 109 -23.73 -14.77 32.17
C VAL A 109 -24.65 -15.93 31.77
N ASP A 110 -24.17 -17.18 31.72
CA ASP A 110 -25.06 -18.33 31.48
C ASP A 110 -24.77 -19.57 32.36
N GLY A 111 -25.31 -19.50 33.59
CA GLY A 111 -25.89 -20.63 34.35
C GLY A 111 -25.03 -21.28 35.45
N PRO A 112 -25.62 -22.03 36.42
CA PRO A 112 -26.99 -22.09 36.93
C PRO A 112 -27.10 -21.66 38.43
N LYS A 113 -28.33 -21.43 38.90
CA LYS A 113 -28.65 -21.25 40.33
C LYS A 113 -28.17 -22.44 41.17
N SER A 114 -27.18 -22.24 42.02
CA SER A 114 -27.00 -23.07 43.22
C SER A 114 -26.69 -22.18 44.42
N ASP A 115 -27.54 -22.39 45.40
CA ASP A 115 -27.67 -21.83 46.73
C ASP A 115 -26.36 -21.78 47.56
N ALA A 116 -26.40 -20.93 48.60
CA ALA A 116 -25.56 -20.87 49.80
C ALA A 116 -24.33 -19.91 49.87
N THR A 117 -24.57 -18.84 50.65
CA THR A 117 -23.76 -18.29 51.76
C THR A 117 -22.58 -17.31 51.52
N LEU A 118 -22.91 -16.02 51.71
CA LEU A 118 -22.28 -15.01 52.60
C LEU A 118 -20.74 -14.96 52.73
N ASP A 119 -20.14 -13.84 52.32
CA ASP A 119 -19.68 -12.84 53.30
C ASP A 119 -19.43 -11.48 52.62
N VAL A 120 -20.12 -10.46 53.13
CA VAL A 120 -19.90 -9.04 52.84
C VAL A 120 -18.96 -8.53 53.91
N ASP A 121 -17.80 -7.98 53.53
CA ASP A 121 -17.33 -6.80 54.25
C ASP A 121 -16.35 -5.88 53.48
N LEU A 122 -16.77 -4.62 53.45
CA LEU A 122 -16.01 -3.40 53.72
C LEU A 122 -14.75 -3.08 52.89
N ARG A 123 -14.97 -2.28 51.82
CA ARG A 123 -14.22 -1.08 51.36
C ARG A 123 -14.65 -0.80 49.91
N GLY A 124 -15.72 -0.07 49.63
CA GLY A 124 -15.94 1.30 50.06
C GLY A 124 -15.22 2.29 49.14
N ASN A 125 -15.67 2.43 47.88
CA ASN A 125 -15.97 3.72 47.23
C ASN A 125 -16.49 3.49 45.81
N ILE A 126 -17.81 3.66 45.66
CA ILE A 126 -18.45 4.02 44.40
C ILE A 126 -18.52 5.55 44.46
N ILE A 127 -17.83 6.23 43.55
CA ILE A 127 -18.12 7.62 43.24
C ILE A 127 -18.63 7.59 41.80
N ASP A 128 -19.96 7.70 41.69
CA ASP A 128 -20.64 8.30 40.55
C ASP A 128 -20.14 9.73 40.42
N GLU A 129 -19.67 10.11 39.24
CA GLU A 129 -19.67 11.52 38.83
C GLU A 129 -19.73 11.57 37.29
N ASP A 130 -20.95 11.81 36.83
CA ASP A 130 -21.35 12.69 35.74
C ASP A 130 -20.91 12.37 34.30
N THR A 131 -21.80 11.60 33.67
CA THR A 131 -22.53 11.95 32.43
C THR A 131 -22.51 13.44 32.08
N ASP A 132 -22.16 13.74 30.82
CA ASP A 132 -22.54 14.87 29.94
C ASP A 132 -21.54 14.81 28.76
N ASP A 133 -21.73 14.07 27.67
CA ASP A 133 -22.78 14.12 26.64
C ASP A 133 -23.18 15.55 26.22
N ASP A 134 -22.33 16.18 25.40
CA ASP A 134 -22.72 17.28 24.51
C ASP A 134 -21.70 17.37 23.34
N GLU A 135 -21.97 16.61 22.27
CA GLU A 135 -21.48 16.96 20.93
C GLU A 135 -22.43 18.00 20.32
N PRO A 136 -21.95 19.21 19.95
CA PRO A 136 -22.64 20.01 18.96
C PRO A 136 -22.09 19.74 17.56
N ASP A 137 -23.01 19.26 16.73
CA ASP A 137 -22.97 19.04 15.29
C ASP A 137 -22.14 20.08 14.51
N GLN A 138 -21.32 19.57 13.59
CA GLN A 138 -20.93 20.28 12.38
C GLN A 138 -22.12 20.25 11.42
N ASP A 139 -22.53 21.39 10.85
CA ASP A 139 -22.88 21.47 9.42
C ASP A 139 -23.17 22.92 8.93
N VAL A 140 -22.73 23.14 7.68
CA VAL A 140 -23.00 24.20 6.68
C VAL A 140 -22.25 25.53 6.77
#